data_AF-A0A928KT09-F1
#
_entry.id   AF-A0A928KT09-F1
#
_cell.length_a   1.000
_cell.length_b   1.000
_cell.length_c   1.000
_cell.angle_alpha   90.00
_cell.angle_beta   90.00
_cell.angle_gamma   90.00
#
_symmetry.space_group_name_H-M   'P 1'
#
loop_
_entity.id
_entity.type
_entity.pdbx_description
1 polymer ?
#
loop_
_entity_poly.entity_id
_entity_poly.type
_entity_poly.pdbx_seq_one_letter_code
_entity_poly.pdbx_strand_id
1 'polypeptide(L)' 'MTLLRVDRIENNTAVLENGGRFVNTDISLLPDGIKEGDILIRYKNGKYKYDKKRTRARKEELLKKQNSLFEKKENGK' A
#
# COMPACT_ATOMS: atom_id res chain seq x y z
N MET A 1 13.20 -8.98 -6.89
CA MET A 1 12.60 -8.01 -5.96
C MET A 1 11.10 -8.10 -6.14
N THR A 2 10.34 -7.87 -5.07
CA THR A 2 8.88 -8.01 -5.10
C THR A 2 8.26 -6.75 -4.54
N LEU A 3 7.21 -6.24 -5.21
CA LEU A 3 6.42 -5.14 -4.69
C LEU A 3 5.33 -5.70 -3.79
N LEU A 4 5.19 -5.09 -2.62
CA LEU A 4 4.21 -5.45 -1.61
C LEU A 4 3.48 -4.19 -1.19
N ARG A 5 2.18 -4.30 -0.95
CA ARG A 5 1.38 -3.27 -0.33
C ARG A 5 1.17 -3.64 1.13
N VAL A 6 1.27 -2.68 2.04
CA VAL A 6 0.75 -2.86 3.40
C VAL A 6 -0.77 -2.86 3.32
N ASP A 7 -1.39 -4.02 3.49
CA ASP A 7 -2.84 -4.16 3.48
C ASP A 7 -3.44 -3.63 4.79
N ARG A 8 -2.97 -4.18 5.91
CA ARG A 8 -3.36 -3.79 7.27
C ARG A 8 -2.22 -3.94 8.26
N ILE A 9 -2.29 -3.20 9.37
CA ILE A 9 -1.37 -3.31 10.50
C ILE A 9 -2.18 -3.62 11.76
N GLU A 10 -1.95 -4.79 12.35
CA GLU A 10 -2.70 -5.28 13.52
C GLU A 10 -1.69 -5.68 14.61
N ASN A 11 -1.75 -5.01 15.76
CA ASN A 11 -0.80 -5.19 16.85
C ASN A 11 0.66 -4.99 16.37
N ASN A 12 1.47 -6.06 16.41
CA ASN A 12 2.86 -6.05 15.94
C ASN A 12 3.04 -6.72 14.55
N THR A 13 1.94 -7.00 13.85
CA THR A 13 1.96 -7.70 12.56
C THR A 13 1.50 -6.79 11.43
N ALA A 14 2.32 -6.67 10.39
CA ALA A 14 1.93 -6.09 9.12
C ALA A 14 1.53 -7.21 8.15
N VAL A 15 0.36 -7.08 7.55
CA VAL A 15 -0.10 -7.96 6.48
C VAL A 15 0.26 -7.33 5.14
N LEU A 16 1.10 -8.01 4.37
CA LEU A 16 1.61 -7.54 3.10
C LEU A 16 0.92 -8.26 1.94
N GLU A 17 0.34 -7.50 1.02
CA GLU A 17 -0.36 -8.00 -0.16
C GLU A 17 0.52 -7.90 -1.42
N ASN A 18 0.54 -8.93 -2.24
CA ASN A 18 1.00 -8.88 -3.62
C ASN A 18 0.07 -9.69 -4.53
N GLY A 19 -0.79 -8.99 -5.29
CA GLY A 19 -1.66 -9.61 -6.30
C GLY A 19 -2.59 -10.67 -5.73
N GLY A 20 -3.22 -10.37 -4.58
CA GLY A 20 -4.11 -11.30 -3.88
C GLY A 20 -3.42 -12.35 -3.00
N ARG A 21 -2.08 -12.38 -2.95
CA ARG A 21 -1.34 -13.17 -1.95
C ARG A 21 -1.02 -12.32 -0.74
N PHE A 22 -1.25 -12.87 0.45
CA PHE A 22 -1.01 -12.19 1.73
C PHE A 22 0.14 -12.86 2.50
N VAL A 23 0.98 -12.05 3.12
CA VAL A 23 2.11 -12.50 3.94
C VAL A 23 2.14 -11.69 5.23
N ASN A 24 2.14 -12.37 6.37
CA ASN A 24 2.31 -11.73 7.67
C ASN A 24 3.79 -11.49 7.94
N THR A 25 4.15 -10.28 8.36
CA THR A 25 5.52 -9.88 8.70
C THR A 25 5.49 -9.11 10.00
N ASP A 26 6.43 -9.38 10.91
CA ASP A 26 6.60 -8.57 12.11
C ASP A 26 6.97 -7.13 11.73
N ILE A 27 6.29 -6.15 12.32
CA ILE A 27 6.46 -4.74 11.97
C ILE A 27 7.89 -4.24 12.23
N SER A 28 8.62 -4.85 13.19
CA SER A 28 10.02 -4.52 13.49
C SER A 28 11.00 -4.86 12.35
N LEU A 29 10.58 -5.69 11.39
CA LEU A 29 11.36 -6.02 10.20
C LEU A 29 11.16 -5.03 9.05
N LEU A 30 10.20 -4.11 9.18
CA LEU A 30 9.90 -3.09 8.19
C LEU A 30 10.62 -1.79 8.53
N PRO A 31 10.82 -0.88 7.56
CA PRO A 31 11.29 0.46 7.86
C PRO A 31 10.39 1.19 8.88
N ASP A 32 10.89 2.23 9.53
CA ASP A 32 10.06 2.97 10.50
C ASP A 32 8.97 3.80 9.81
N GLY A 33 7.84 3.95 10.49
CA GLY A 33 6.77 4.86 10.08
C GLY A 33 5.90 4.40 8.91
N ILE A 34 5.96 3.10 8.54
CA ILE A 34 5.08 2.55 7.51
C ILE A 34 3.62 2.63 7.96
N LYS A 35 2.73 2.83 7.00
CA LYS A 35 1.28 2.86 7.20
C LYS A 35 0.57 1.94 6.23
N GLU A 36 -0.68 1.63 6.54
CA GLU A 36 -1.57 0.93 5.61
C GLU A 36 -1.67 1.68 4.28
N GLY A 37 -1.64 0.92 3.19
CA GLY A 37 -1.61 1.45 1.82
C GLY A 37 -0.21 1.76 1.28
N ASP A 38 0.83 1.81 2.12
CA ASP A 38 2.19 2.04 1.66
C ASP A 38 2.71 0.90 0.78
N ILE A 39 3.60 1.25 -0.14
CA ILE A 39 4.27 0.30 -1.04
C ILE A 39 5.68 0.04 -0.55
N LEU A 40 6.02 -1.24 -0.40
CA LEU A 40 7.32 -1.75 -0.03
C LEU A 40 7.96 -2.53 -1.18
N ILE A 41 9.28 -2.41 -1.30
CA ILE A 41 10.12 -3.27 -2.12
C ILE A 41 10.77 -4.30 -1.21
N ARG A 42 10.48 -5.59 -1.44
CA ARG A 42 11.21 -6.70 -0.81
C ARG A 42 12.38 -7.12 -1.70
N TYR A 43 13.58 -7.05 -1.14
CA TYR A 43 14.81 -7.49 -1.79
C TYR A 43 15.03 -9.00 -1.62
N LYS A 44 15.89 -9.59 -2.45
CA LYS A 44 16.22 -11.03 -2.38
C LYS A 44 16.87 -11.43 -1.05
N ASN A 45 17.51 -10.49 -0.35
CA ASN A 45 18.11 -10.69 0.97
C ASN A 45 17.10 -10.56 2.13
N GLY A 46 15.80 -10.47 1.84
CA GLY A 46 14.75 -10.36 2.84
C GLY A 46 14.50 -8.94 3.37
N LYS A 47 15.34 -7.95 3.05
CA LYS A 47 15.15 -6.56 3.49
C LYS A 47 13.99 -5.88 2.75
N TYR A 48 13.35 -4.95 3.46
CA TYR A 48 12.27 -4.12 2.94
C TYR A 48 12.74 -2.68 2.75
N LYS A 49 12.22 -2.00 1.72
CA LYS A 49 12.40 -0.56 1.51
C LYS A 49 11.08 0.09 1.17
N TYR A 50 10.81 1.23 1.81
CA TYR A 50 9.67 2.07 1.49
C TYR A 50 9.82 2.71 0.11
N ASP A 51 8.82 2.54 -0.75
CA ASP A 51 8.72 3.18 -2.06
C ASP A 51 7.73 4.35 -2.02
N LYS A 52 8.25 5.52 -1.63
CA LYS A 52 7.51 6.78 -1.57
C LYS A 52 6.89 7.16 -2.91
N LYS A 53 7.57 6.89 -4.03
CA LYS A 53 7.10 7.28 -5.37
C LYS A 53 5.85 6.51 -5.75
N ARG A 54 5.88 5.17 -5.58
CA ARG A 54 4.71 4.32 -5.87
C ARG A 54 3.56 4.55 -4.91
N THR A 55 3.88 4.79 -3.63
CA THR A 55 2.87 5.14 -2.62
C THR A 55 2.11 6.41 -3.03
N ARG A 56 2.84 7.47 -3.38
CA ARG A 56 2.22 8.73 -3.84
C ARG A 56 1.40 8.53 -5.11
N ALA A 57 1.96 7.88 -6.12
CA ALA A 57 1.25 7.64 -7.38
C ALA A 57 -0.06 6.86 -7.16
N ARG A 58 -0.04 5.83 -6.30
CA ARG A 58 -1.25 5.07 -5.96
C ARG A 58 -2.28 5.92 -5.23
N LYS A 59 -1.85 6.77 -4.29
CA LYS A 59 -2.73 7.69 -3.59
C LYS A 59 -3.40 8.69 -4.55
N GLU A 60 -2.64 9.24 -5.48
CA GLU A 60 -3.16 10.14 -6.53
C GLU A 60 -4.18 9.42 -7.43
N GLU A 61 -3.90 8.19 -7.85
CA GLU A 61 -4.84 7.39 -8.66
C GLU A 61 -6.13 7.05 -7.90
N LEU A 62 -6.04 6.74 -6.60
CA LEU A 62 -7.22 6.52 -5.76
C LEU A 62 -8.06 7.79 -5.62
N LEU A 63 -7.43 8.94 -5.41
CA LEU A 63 -8.12 10.23 -5.33
C LEU A 63 -8.80 10.59 -6.65
N LYS A 64 -8.15 10.37 -7.80
CA LYS A 64 -8.77 10.57 -9.11
C LYS A 64 -9.99 9.68 -9.31
N LYS A 65 -9.90 8.39 -8.96
CA LYS A 65 -11.02 7.45 -9.03
C LYS A 65 -12.17 7.88 -8.12
N GLN A 66 -11.85 8.29 -6.90
CA GLN A 66 -12.82 8.80 -5.94
C GLN A 66 -13.56 10.03 -6.50
N ASN A 67 -12.82 11.04 -6.99
CA ASN A 67 -13.41 12.24 -7.56
C ASN A 67 -14.30 11.93 -8.77
N SER A 68 -13.86 11.06 -9.68
CA SER A 68 -14.66 10.66 -10.85
C SER A 68 -15.98 9.97 -10.46
N LEU A 69 -16.00 9.21 -9.36
CA LEU A 69 -17.24 8.61 -8.84
C LEU A 69 -18.22 9.65 -8.31
N PHE A 70 -17.73 10.74 -7.72
CA PHE A 70 -18.56 11.80 -7.16
C PHE A 70 -19.02 12.81 -8.22
N GLU A 71 -18.17 13.21 -9.17
CA GLU A 71 -18.55 14.09 -10.29
C GLU A 71 -19.65 13.47 -11.17
N LYS A 72 -19.64 12.15 -11.35
CA LYS A 72 -20.71 11.44 -12.09
C LYS A 72 -22.06 11.45 -11.39
N LYS A 73 -22.11 11.61 -10.06
CA LYS A 73 -23.38 11.67 -9.32
C LYS A 73 -24.05 13.03 -9.39
N GLU A 74 -23.32 14.11 -9.66
CA GLU A 74 -23.88 15.47 -9.73
C GLU A 74 -24.47 15.81 -11.11
N ASN A 75 -24.03 15.13 -12.16
CA ASN A 75 -24.50 15.33 -13.54
C ASN A 75 -25.65 14.38 -13.96
N GLY A 76 -26.22 13.63 -13.02
CA GLY A 76 -27.32 12.68 -13.25
C GLY A 76 -28.70 13.20 -12.84
N LYS A 77 -28.92 14.53 -12.86
CA LYS A 77 -30.26 15.13 -12.73
C LYS A 77 -30.98 15.18 -14.06
#